data_AF-A0AAN8M8I5-F1
#
_entry.id   AF-A0AAN8M8I5-F1
#
_cell.length_a   1.000
_cell.length_b   1.000
_cell.length_c   1.000
_cell.angle_alpha   90.00
_cell.angle_beta   90.00
_cell.angle_gamma   90.00
#
_symmetry.space_group_name_H-M   'P 1'
#
loop_
_entity.id
_entity.type
_entity.pdbx_description
1 polymer ?
#
loop_
_entity_poly.entity_id
_entity_poly.type
_entity_poly.pdbx_seq_one_letter_code
_entity_poly.pdbx_strand_id
1 'polypeptide(L)'
;MWFLITLLGESITMELYRDEFASRQQNILHSSFHMVWVVGFFWYECKEVWIEGLRSYFLDWWNCMDMMVLSMYLASFTLRVLIMLKGHFLCQAPDGTEECAYFTQTVRQDWHQEDPQLIAEVLFAVTSMLSFTRLAYILPAQESLGTLQISIGKMIDDMMRFMFILMIIGTAFLCGINNIYVPYVTQPYLGRRFNETFRFLFWTMFGVANQDYVDMPKFVVAEFVGRVLYGIFTLVIVIVLLNMLIAMITNSFQKIERMTLTLSGNLPDPSSI
;
A
#
# COMPACT_ATOMS: atom_id res chain seq x y z
N MET A 1 -12.41 -2.55 17.45
CA MET A 1 -12.04 -3.94 17.83
C MET A 1 -12.96 -4.98 17.22
N TRP A 2 -14.25 -5.05 17.58
CA TRP A 2 -15.18 -6.05 17.05
C TRP A 2 -15.23 -6.11 15.52
N PHE A 3 -15.24 -4.95 14.85
CA PHE A 3 -15.13 -4.87 13.39
C PHE A 3 -13.90 -5.60 12.80
N LEU A 4 -12.75 -5.53 13.46
CA LEU A 4 -11.52 -6.18 12.98
C LEU A 4 -11.57 -7.69 13.20
N ILE A 5 -12.18 -8.12 14.31
CA ILE A 5 -12.43 -9.54 14.58
C ILE A 5 -13.37 -10.11 13.51
N THR A 6 -14.41 -9.36 13.12
CA THR A 6 -15.32 -9.78 12.04
C THR A 6 -14.62 -9.87 10.69
N LEU A 7 -13.74 -8.91 10.34
CA LEU A 7 -12.96 -8.97 9.09
C LEU A 7 -12.00 -10.16 9.07
N LEU A 8 -11.37 -10.47 10.20
CA LEU A 8 -10.47 -11.63 10.31
C LEU A 8 -11.25 -12.94 10.18
N GLY A 9 -12.43 -13.02 10.82
CA GLY A 9 -13.35 -14.15 10.67
C GLY A 9 -13.83 -14.33 9.22
N GLU A 10 -14.16 -13.25 8.52
CA GLU A 10 -14.53 -13.30 7.10
C GLU A 10 -13.35 -13.77 6.23
N SER A 11 -12.13 -13.29 6.48
CA SER A 11 -10.94 -13.71 5.74
C SER A 11 -10.67 -15.22 5.89
N ILE A 12 -10.83 -15.75 7.10
CA ILE A 12 -10.73 -17.20 7.37
C ILE A 12 -11.87 -17.97 6.70
N THR A 13 -13.09 -17.42 6.72
CA THR A 13 -14.25 -18.04 6.07
C THR A 13 -14.05 -18.09 4.54
N MET A 14 -13.47 -17.05 3.94
CA MET A 14 -13.12 -17.02 2.51
C MET A 14 -12.11 -18.11 2.14
N GLU A 15 -11.15 -18.40 3.02
CA GLU A 15 -10.20 -19.49 2.82
C GLU A 15 -10.87 -20.87 2.90
N LEU A 16 -11.76 -21.07 3.88
CA LEU A 16 -12.46 -22.34 4.10
C LEU A 16 -13.45 -22.67 2.96
N TYR A 17 -14.09 -21.66 2.37
CA TYR A 17 -15.10 -21.83 1.31
C TYR A 17 -14.61 -21.33 -0.05
N ARG A 18 -13.32 -21.51 -0.35
CA ARG A 18 -12.65 -20.98 -1.55
C ARG A 18 -13.39 -21.28 -2.86
N ASP A 19 -13.93 -22.49 -3.01
CA ASP A 19 -14.62 -22.93 -4.24
C ASP A 19 -15.98 -22.24 -4.43
N GLU A 20 -16.68 -21.94 -3.33
CA GLU A 20 -17.97 -21.23 -3.37
C GLU A 20 -17.74 -19.73 -3.63
N PHE A 21 -16.69 -19.14 -3.06
CA PHE A 21 -16.29 -17.76 -3.34
C PHE A 21 -15.69 -17.56 -4.73
N ALA A 22 -15.11 -18.59 -5.35
CA ALA A 22 -14.62 -18.53 -6.72
C ALA A 22 -15.76 -18.52 -7.76
N SER A 23 -16.97 -18.95 -7.37
CA SER A 23 -18.16 -18.89 -8.21
C SER A 23 -18.83 -17.51 -8.17
N ARG A 24 -19.49 -17.11 -9.27
CA ARG A 24 -20.27 -15.85 -9.32
C ARG A 24 -21.52 -15.87 -8.45
N GLN A 25 -21.98 -17.05 -8.03
CA GLN A 25 -23.16 -17.20 -7.17
C GLN A 25 -22.80 -16.98 -5.69
N GLN A 26 -22.28 -15.79 -5.37
CA GLN A 26 -22.01 -15.41 -3.99
C GLN A 26 -23.31 -14.97 -3.31
N ASN A 27 -23.73 -15.73 -2.29
CA ASN A 27 -24.87 -15.35 -1.46
C ASN A 27 -24.52 -14.07 -0.68
N ILE A 28 -25.19 -12.96 -1.03
CA ILE A 28 -25.03 -11.60 -0.47
C ILE A 28 -24.96 -11.61 1.07
N LEU A 29 -25.73 -12.50 1.71
CA LEU A 29 -25.83 -12.57 3.17
C LEU A 29 -24.53 -12.97 3.88
N HIS A 30 -23.70 -13.83 3.27
CA HIS A 30 -22.41 -14.20 3.86
C HIS A 30 -21.35 -13.10 3.72
N SER A 31 -21.51 -12.21 2.74
CA SER A 31 -20.58 -11.10 2.49
C SER A 31 -21.05 -9.74 3.08
N SER A 32 -22.21 -9.67 3.73
CA SER A 32 -22.82 -8.39 4.14
C SER A 32 -22.74 -8.10 5.64
N PHE A 33 -22.20 -8.99 6.46
CA PHE A 33 -22.20 -8.79 7.91
C PHE A 33 -21.32 -7.60 8.32
N HIS A 34 -20.13 -7.46 7.74
CA HIS A 34 -19.28 -6.28 7.96
C HIS A 34 -19.92 -4.96 7.46
N MET A 35 -20.84 -5.01 6.49
CA MET A 35 -21.46 -3.80 5.93
C MET A 35 -22.32 -3.04 6.95
N VAL A 36 -22.91 -3.75 7.92
CA VAL A 36 -23.62 -3.10 9.04
C VAL A 36 -22.68 -2.17 9.81
N TRP A 37 -21.44 -2.61 10.04
CA TRP A 37 -20.41 -1.78 10.67
C TRP A 37 -19.95 -0.64 9.78
N VAL A 38 -19.74 -0.89 8.49
CA VAL A 38 -19.32 0.14 7.51
C VAL A 38 -20.33 1.28 7.45
N VAL A 39 -21.64 0.99 7.40
CA VAL A 39 -22.69 2.02 7.42
C VAL A 39 -22.67 2.80 8.73
N GLY A 40 -22.44 2.13 9.86
CA GLY A 40 -22.28 2.77 11.17
C GLY A 40 -21.08 3.74 11.21
N PHE A 41 -19.92 3.31 10.68
CA PHE A 41 -18.74 4.18 10.58
C PHE A 41 -18.96 5.35 9.62
N PHE A 42 -19.58 5.10 8.47
CA PHE A 42 -19.89 6.17 7.52
C PHE A 42 -20.78 7.24 8.14
N TRP A 43 -21.81 6.84 8.88
CA TRP A 43 -22.67 7.77 9.61
C TRP A 43 -21.90 8.54 10.69
N TYR A 44 -21.04 7.86 11.44
CA TYR A 44 -20.18 8.47 12.45
C TYR A 44 -19.27 9.55 11.85
N GLU A 45 -18.55 9.25 10.76
CA GLU A 45 -17.67 10.22 10.08
C GLU A 45 -18.46 11.40 9.50
N CYS A 46 -19.62 11.14 8.89
CA CYS A 46 -20.46 12.22 8.37
C CYS A 46 -20.90 13.19 9.47
N LYS A 47 -21.19 12.67 10.67
CA LYS A 47 -21.51 13.48 11.83
C LYS A 47 -20.29 14.28 12.31
N GLU A 48 -19.11 13.67 12.35
CA GLU A 48 -17.86 14.32 12.76
C GLU A 48 -17.51 15.48 11.82
N VAL A 49 -17.53 15.24 10.50
CA VAL A 49 -17.31 16.26 9.47
C VAL A 49 -18.31 17.41 9.59
N TRP A 50 -19.57 17.12 9.91
CA TRP A 50 -20.60 18.15 10.08
C TRP A 50 -20.36 19.03 11.32
N ILE A 51 -19.88 18.44 12.43
CA ILE A 51 -19.68 19.15 13.69
C ILE A 51 -18.37 19.95 13.69
N GLU A 52 -17.26 19.35 13.27
CA GLU A 52 -15.93 19.98 13.30
C GLU A 52 -15.69 20.92 12.09
N GLY A 53 -16.39 20.67 10.99
CA GLY A 53 -16.22 21.36 9.73
C GLY A 53 -15.12 20.77 8.85
N LEU A 54 -15.37 20.78 7.54
CA LEU A 54 -14.55 20.09 6.52
C LEU A 54 -13.05 20.45 6.56
N ARG A 55 -12.72 21.73 6.80
CA ARG A 55 -11.32 22.20 6.79
C ARG A 55 -10.54 21.68 8.00
N SER A 56 -11.17 21.61 9.17
CA SER A 56 -10.52 21.11 10.38
C SER A 56 -10.31 19.60 10.26
N TYR A 57 -11.31 18.89 9.76
CA TYR A 57 -11.27 17.44 9.58
C TYR A 57 -10.11 16.97 8.69
N PHE A 58 -9.86 17.62 7.55
CA PHE A 58 -8.77 17.23 6.64
C PHE A 58 -7.36 17.59 7.11
N LEU A 59 -7.21 18.35 8.21
CA LEU A 59 -5.90 18.60 8.80
C LEU A 59 -5.38 17.42 9.61
N ASP A 60 -6.27 16.54 10.08
CA ASP A 60 -5.89 15.30 10.74
C ASP A 60 -5.65 14.18 9.71
N TRP A 61 -4.43 13.65 9.70
CA TRP A 61 -4.01 12.54 8.82
C TRP A 61 -4.82 11.27 9.08
N TRP A 62 -5.24 11.07 10.33
CA TRP A 62 -6.03 9.94 10.77
C TRP A 62 -7.43 9.97 10.19
N ASN A 63 -8.09 11.12 10.26
CA ASN A 63 -9.41 11.36 9.66
C ASN A 63 -9.36 11.21 8.13
N CYS A 64 -8.28 11.70 7.49
CA CYS A 64 -8.06 11.48 6.06
C CYS A 64 -7.92 9.98 5.71
N MET A 65 -7.18 9.21 6.51
CA MET A 65 -7.06 7.76 6.34
C MET A 65 -8.41 7.06 6.51
N ASP A 66 -9.22 7.48 7.48
CA ASP A 66 -10.53 6.90 7.74
C ASP A 66 -11.53 7.17 6.60
N MET A 67 -11.52 8.39 6.06
CA MET A 67 -12.30 8.72 4.87
C MET A 67 -11.86 7.89 3.65
N MET A 68 -10.55 7.70 3.45
CA MET A 68 -10.02 6.87 2.37
C MET A 68 -10.51 5.42 2.51
N VAL A 69 -10.36 4.82 3.70
CA VAL A 69 -10.79 3.44 3.98
C VAL A 69 -12.30 3.27 3.75
N LEU A 70 -13.13 4.19 4.26
CA LEU A 70 -14.58 4.11 4.07
C LEU A 70 -14.99 4.29 2.62
N SER A 71 -14.35 5.20 1.89
CA SER A 71 -14.63 5.38 0.46
C SER A 71 -14.33 4.12 -0.35
N MET A 72 -13.24 3.40 -0.04
CA MET A 72 -12.89 2.15 -0.71
C MET A 72 -13.85 1.00 -0.34
N TYR A 73 -14.34 0.93 0.92
CA TYR A 73 -15.40 -0.02 1.29
C TYR A 73 -16.70 0.23 0.52
N LEU A 74 -17.14 1.49 0.44
CA LEU A 74 -18.34 1.86 -0.31
C LEU A 74 -18.17 1.59 -1.81
N ALA A 75 -16.99 1.87 -2.38
CA ALA A 75 -16.69 1.57 -3.78
C ALA A 75 -16.73 0.05 -4.05
N SER A 76 -16.12 -0.77 -3.20
CA SER A 76 -16.16 -2.23 -3.33
C SER A 76 -17.60 -2.77 -3.24
N PHE A 77 -18.38 -2.28 -2.28
CA PHE A 77 -19.77 -2.70 -2.11
C PHE A 77 -20.67 -2.28 -3.28
N THR A 78 -20.55 -1.02 -3.74
CA THR A 78 -21.33 -0.52 -4.88
C THR A 78 -21.04 -1.30 -6.14
N LEU A 79 -19.77 -1.67 -6.41
CA LEU A 79 -19.42 -2.53 -7.54
C LEU A 79 -20.10 -3.91 -7.45
N ARG A 80 -20.11 -4.55 -6.27
CA ARG A 80 -20.81 -5.84 -6.07
C ARG A 80 -22.30 -5.73 -6.32
N VAL A 81 -22.95 -4.68 -5.82
CA VAL A 81 -24.37 -4.42 -6.06
C VAL A 81 -24.63 -4.17 -7.55
N LEU A 82 -23.79 -3.39 -8.23
CA LEU A 82 -23.92 -3.12 -9.67
C LEU A 82 -23.82 -4.40 -10.51
N ILE A 83 -22.90 -5.31 -10.17
CA ILE A 83 -22.76 -6.60 -10.86
C ILE A 83 -24.01 -7.45 -10.66
N MET A 84 -24.53 -7.53 -9.44
CA MET A 84 -25.75 -8.28 -9.15
C MET A 84 -26.97 -7.71 -9.87
N LEU A 85 -27.14 -6.38 -9.85
CA LEU A 85 -28.23 -5.70 -10.55
C LEU A 85 -28.12 -5.93 -12.06
N LYS A 86 -26.91 -5.80 -12.64
CA LYS A 86 -26.69 -6.12 -14.05
C LYS A 86 -27.03 -7.57 -14.36
N GLY A 87 -26.54 -8.53 -13.56
CA GLY A 87 -26.89 -9.94 -13.73
C GLY A 87 -28.40 -10.18 -13.73
N HIS A 88 -29.14 -9.58 -12.79
CA HIS A 88 -30.59 -9.71 -12.72
C HIS A 88 -31.30 -9.07 -13.94
N PHE A 89 -30.95 -7.84 -14.31
CA PHE A 89 -31.59 -7.14 -15.43
C PHE A 89 -31.27 -7.79 -16.78
N LEU A 90 -30.03 -8.22 -17.02
CA LEU A 90 -29.63 -8.86 -18.28
C LEU A 90 -30.25 -10.25 -18.44
N CYS A 91 -30.37 -11.03 -17.36
CA CYS A 91 -31.02 -12.35 -17.43
C CYS A 91 -32.56 -12.27 -17.54
N GLN A 92 -33.16 -11.11 -17.25
CA GLN A 92 -34.59 -10.86 -17.46
C GLN A 92 -34.90 -10.38 -18.89
N ALA A 93 -33.90 -9.89 -19.63
CA ALA A 93 -34.05 -9.43 -21.01
C ALA A 93 -34.00 -10.61 -22.01
N PRO A 94 -34.93 -10.71 -22.97
CA PRO A 94 -35.00 -11.84 -23.90
C PRO A 94 -33.88 -11.91 -24.95
N ASP A 95 -33.11 -10.83 -25.15
CA ASP A 95 -32.10 -10.67 -26.21
C ASP A 95 -30.64 -10.78 -25.69
N GLY A 96 -30.45 -10.90 -24.36
CA GLY A 96 -29.15 -10.80 -23.68
C GLY A 96 -28.58 -12.12 -23.15
N THR A 97 -28.86 -13.26 -23.78
CA THR A 97 -28.53 -14.60 -23.25
C THR A 97 -27.03 -14.85 -23.10
N GLU A 98 -26.19 -14.37 -24.03
CA GLU A 98 -24.73 -14.51 -23.97
C GLU A 98 -24.11 -13.66 -22.85
N GLU A 99 -24.58 -12.43 -22.68
CA GLU A 99 -24.11 -11.55 -21.60
C GLU A 99 -24.63 -12.01 -20.22
N CYS A 100 -25.84 -12.56 -20.14
CA CYS A 100 -26.36 -13.21 -18.93
C CYS A 100 -25.50 -14.44 -18.55
N ALA A 101 -25.09 -15.26 -19.53
CA ALA A 101 -24.17 -16.36 -19.30
C ALA A 101 -22.80 -15.87 -18.80
N TYR A 102 -22.32 -14.73 -19.32
CA TYR A 102 -21.10 -14.09 -18.81
C TYR A 102 -21.21 -13.75 -17.32
N PHE A 103 -22.25 -13.02 -16.90
CA PHE A 103 -22.39 -12.57 -15.52
C PHE A 103 -22.86 -13.66 -14.52
N THR A 104 -23.25 -14.84 -15.00
CA THR A 104 -23.82 -15.90 -14.14
C THR A 104 -22.98 -17.18 -14.10
N GLN A 105 -22.39 -17.60 -15.23
CA GLN A 105 -21.81 -18.94 -15.39
C GLN A 105 -20.32 -18.95 -15.77
N THR A 106 -19.70 -17.81 -16.06
CA THR A 106 -18.28 -17.79 -16.46
C THR A 106 -17.34 -18.13 -15.33
N VAL A 107 -16.37 -19.00 -15.64
CA VAL A 107 -15.27 -19.36 -14.75
C VAL A 107 -14.28 -18.20 -14.66
N ARG A 108 -13.68 -18.00 -13.48
CA ARG A 108 -12.74 -16.89 -13.18
C ARG A 108 -11.60 -16.70 -14.18
N GLN A 109 -11.17 -17.76 -14.85
CA GLN A 109 -10.06 -17.71 -15.83
C GLN A 109 -10.44 -16.94 -17.11
N ASP A 110 -11.72 -16.89 -17.44
CA ASP A 110 -12.24 -16.26 -18.67
C ASP A 110 -12.74 -14.83 -18.42
N TRP A 111 -12.56 -14.30 -17.20
CA TRP A 111 -12.97 -12.93 -16.89
C TRP A 111 -12.06 -11.91 -17.56
N HIS A 112 -12.65 -10.83 -18.03
CA HIS A 112 -11.90 -9.69 -18.55
C HIS A 112 -11.02 -9.07 -17.44
N GLN A 113 -9.88 -8.49 -17.82
CA GLN A 113 -8.94 -7.91 -16.85
C GLN A 113 -9.55 -6.71 -16.10
N GLU A 114 -10.50 -6.03 -16.74
CA GLU A 114 -11.28 -4.92 -16.24
C GLU A 114 -12.60 -5.31 -15.56
N ASP A 115 -12.82 -6.60 -15.25
CA ASP A 115 -14.07 -7.05 -14.63
C ASP A 115 -14.33 -6.33 -13.28
N PRO A 116 -15.48 -5.65 -13.11
CA PRO A 116 -15.85 -4.99 -11.87
C PRO A 116 -15.74 -5.88 -10.62
N GLN A 117 -15.94 -7.21 -10.75
CA GLN A 117 -15.82 -8.15 -9.63
C GLN A 117 -14.37 -8.23 -9.12
N LEU A 118 -13.38 -8.29 -10.03
CA LEU A 118 -11.97 -8.31 -9.67
C LEU A 118 -11.57 -7.02 -8.95
N ILE A 119 -12.03 -5.88 -9.47
CA ILE A 119 -11.77 -4.57 -8.87
C ILE A 119 -12.39 -4.51 -7.46
N ALA A 120 -13.61 -5.00 -7.28
CA ALA A 120 -14.27 -5.02 -5.98
C ALA A 120 -13.53 -5.93 -4.97
N GLU A 121 -13.05 -7.10 -5.39
CA GLU A 121 -12.25 -8.02 -4.56
C GLU A 121 -10.92 -7.39 -4.13
N VAL A 122 -10.20 -6.76 -5.08
CA VAL A 122 -8.92 -6.08 -4.80
C VAL A 122 -9.13 -4.91 -3.85
N LEU A 123 -10.13 -4.07 -4.10
CA LEU A 123 -10.47 -2.95 -3.21
C LEU A 123 -10.80 -3.47 -1.81
N PHE A 124 -11.59 -4.54 -1.69
CA PHE A 124 -11.90 -5.14 -0.38
C PHE A 124 -10.65 -5.65 0.34
N ALA A 125 -9.73 -6.31 -0.36
CA ALA A 125 -8.50 -6.82 0.22
C ALA A 125 -7.59 -5.68 0.73
N VAL A 126 -7.36 -4.66 -0.09
CA VAL A 126 -6.55 -3.48 0.29
C VAL A 126 -7.20 -2.74 1.46
N THR A 127 -8.51 -2.55 1.42
CA THR A 127 -9.24 -1.85 2.48
C THR A 127 -9.20 -2.63 3.79
N SER A 128 -9.33 -3.95 3.74
CA SER A 128 -9.24 -4.80 4.93
C SER A 128 -7.87 -4.72 5.59
N MET A 129 -6.79 -4.67 4.80
CA MET A 129 -5.44 -4.42 5.31
C MET A 129 -5.34 -3.04 5.99
N LEU A 130 -5.81 -1.98 5.33
CA LEU A 130 -5.76 -0.62 5.87
C LEU A 130 -6.62 -0.43 7.12
N SER A 131 -7.73 -1.15 7.24
CA SER A 131 -8.58 -1.15 8.44
C SER A 131 -7.84 -1.59 9.70
N PHE A 132 -6.85 -2.49 9.60
CA PHE A 132 -6.03 -2.86 10.75
C PHE A 132 -5.13 -1.72 11.25
N THR A 133 -4.81 -0.73 10.42
CA THR A 133 -4.08 0.48 10.86
C THR A 133 -4.84 1.22 11.96
N ARG A 134 -6.17 1.09 12.03
CA ARG A 134 -6.99 1.66 13.11
C ARG A 134 -6.67 1.08 14.50
N LEU A 135 -5.99 -0.06 14.61
CA LEU A 135 -5.46 -0.55 15.89
C LEU A 135 -4.47 0.44 16.51
N ALA A 136 -3.79 1.23 15.67
CA ALA A 136 -2.89 2.28 16.14
C ALA A 136 -3.63 3.34 16.99
N TYR A 137 -4.94 3.54 16.80
CA TYR A 137 -5.73 4.45 17.64
C TYR A 137 -5.89 4.01 19.09
N ILE A 138 -5.67 2.72 19.37
CA ILE A 138 -5.81 2.16 20.71
C ILE A 138 -4.48 2.26 21.48
N LEU A 139 -3.35 2.36 20.77
CA LEU A 139 -2.02 2.45 21.37
C LEU A 139 -1.85 3.61 22.38
N PRO A 140 -2.46 4.81 22.19
CA PRO A 140 -2.39 5.89 23.17
C PRO A 140 -3.08 5.57 24.49
N ALA A 141 -3.95 4.56 24.56
CA ALA A 141 -4.67 4.21 25.79
C ALA A 141 -3.74 3.67 26.90
N GLN A 142 -2.54 3.22 26.55
CA GLN A 142 -1.51 2.80 27.50
C GLN A 142 -0.31 3.75 27.45
N GLU A 143 0.16 4.20 28.60
CA GLU A 143 1.24 5.19 28.74
C GLU A 143 2.53 4.79 27.99
N SER A 144 2.94 3.52 28.07
CA SER A 144 4.12 3.02 27.38
C SER A 144 3.95 2.89 25.87
N LEU A 145 2.76 2.52 25.38
CA LEU A 145 2.50 2.34 23.95
C LEU A 145 2.22 3.68 23.24
N GLY A 146 1.56 4.62 23.92
CA GLY A 146 1.33 5.97 23.38
C GLY A 146 2.63 6.74 23.16
N THR A 147 3.56 6.68 24.11
CA THR A 147 4.88 7.32 23.97
C THR A 147 5.71 6.70 22.84
N LEU A 148 5.57 5.38 22.61
CA LEU A 148 6.17 4.68 21.48
C LEU A 148 5.56 5.12 20.14
N GLN A 149 4.23 5.21 20.04
CA GLN A 149 3.54 5.64 18.82
C GLN A 149 3.95 7.06 18.41
N ILE A 150 4.04 8.00 19.36
CA ILE A 150 4.53 9.36 19.09
C ILE A 150 5.98 9.33 18.58
N SER A 151 6.81 8.44 19.13
CA SER A 151 8.19 8.25 18.66
C SER A 151 8.23 7.73 17.22
N ILE A 152 7.39 6.74 16.89
CA ILE A 152 7.25 6.18 15.54
C ILE A 152 6.82 7.27 14.55
N GLY A 153 5.82 8.08 14.91
CA GLY A 153 5.36 9.18 14.04
C GLY A 153 6.48 10.17 13.69
N LYS A 154 7.32 10.54 14.66
CA LYS A 154 8.47 11.43 14.42
C LYS A 154 9.54 10.77 13.54
N MET A 155 9.82 9.48 13.76
CA MET A 155 10.77 8.73 12.91
C MET A 155 10.27 8.60 11.46
N ILE A 156 8.96 8.51 11.25
CA ILE A 156 8.37 8.49 9.90
C ILE A 156 8.55 9.84 9.20
N ASP A 157 8.37 10.98 9.88
CA ASP A 157 8.63 12.29 9.28
C ASP A 157 10.10 12.44 8.86
N ASP A 158 11.03 12.00 9.72
CA ASP A 158 12.45 11.98 9.40
C ASP A 158 12.73 11.09 8.18
N MET A 159 12.15 9.88 8.15
CA MET A 159 12.27 8.92 7.04
C MET A 159 11.76 9.49 5.70
N MET A 160 10.65 10.23 5.71
CA MET A 160 10.07 10.78 4.47
C MET A 160 11.04 11.73 3.76
N ARG A 161 11.89 12.46 4.49
CA ARG A 161 12.93 13.31 3.90
C ARG A 161 14.00 12.50 3.18
N PHE A 162 14.42 11.37 3.76
CA PHE A 162 15.38 10.46 3.11
C PHE A 162 14.77 9.74 1.91
N MET A 163 13.49 9.36 1.98
CA MET A 163 12.75 8.77 0.86
C MET A 163 12.70 9.69 -0.36
N PHE A 164 12.60 11.01 -0.16
CA PHE A 164 12.66 11.98 -1.25
C PHE A 164 14.02 11.97 -1.96
N ILE A 165 15.12 11.92 -1.20
CA ILE A 165 16.49 11.81 -1.75
C ILE A 165 16.64 10.49 -2.51
N LEU A 166 16.16 9.38 -1.93
CA LEU A 166 16.16 8.06 -2.58
C LEU A 166 15.40 8.08 -3.91
N MET A 167 14.26 8.77 -3.98
CA MET A 167 13.46 8.89 -5.21
C MET A 167 14.20 9.66 -6.31
N ILE A 168 14.92 10.74 -5.97
CA ILE A 168 15.74 11.51 -6.93
C ILE A 168 16.86 10.62 -7.49
N ILE A 169 17.60 9.96 -6.60
CA ILE A 169 18.71 9.07 -6.98
C ILE A 169 18.17 7.92 -7.83
N GLY A 170 17.11 7.25 -7.39
CA GLY A 170 16.49 6.13 -8.09
C GLY A 170 16.02 6.50 -9.49
N THR A 171 15.40 7.68 -9.66
CA THR A 171 14.97 8.16 -10.98
C THR A 171 16.15 8.47 -11.90
N ALA A 172 17.23 9.07 -11.37
CA ALA A 172 18.44 9.34 -12.16
C ALA A 172 19.08 8.05 -12.68
N PHE A 173 19.24 7.03 -11.82
CA PHE A 173 19.76 5.72 -12.22
C PHE A 173 18.81 4.95 -13.14
N LEU A 174 17.50 5.05 -12.92
CA LEU A 174 16.48 4.49 -13.81
C LEU A 174 16.61 5.04 -15.23
N CYS A 175 16.70 6.36 -15.39
CA CYS A 175 16.91 6.97 -16.69
C CYS A 175 18.26 6.56 -17.31
N GLY A 176 19.33 6.54 -16.50
CA GLY A 176 20.68 6.15 -16.95
C GLY A 176 20.72 4.71 -17.49
N ILE A 177 20.21 3.75 -16.72
CA ILE A 177 20.15 2.35 -17.12
C ILE A 177 19.18 2.18 -18.29
N ASN A 178 17.98 2.77 -18.25
CA ASN A 178 17.03 2.66 -19.35
C ASN A 178 17.65 3.15 -20.68
N ASN A 179 18.34 4.29 -20.69
CA ASN A 179 18.97 4.81 -21.91
C ASN A 179 20.12 3.94 -22.44
N ILE A 180 20.83 3.23 -21.56
CA ILE A 180 21.85 2.25 -21.98
C ILE A 180 21.20 1.04 -22.61
N TYR A 181 20.11 0.52 -22.04
CA TYR A 181 19.51 -0.74 -22.48
C TYR A 181 18.48 -0.60 -23.62
N VAL A 182 17.85 0.57 -23.81
CA VAL A 182 16.85 0.83 -24.88
C VAL A 182 17.36 0.49 -26.30
N PRO A 183 18.60 0.85 -26.71
CA PRO A 183 19.10 0.50 -28.03
C PRO A 183 19.24 -1.01 -28.28
N TYR A 184 19.31 -1.81 -27.21
CA TYR A 184 19.56 -3.25 -27.28
C TYR A 184 18.25 -4.03 -27.22
N VAL A 185 17.46 -3.95 -28.29
CA VAL A 185 16.13 -4.57 -28.44
C VAL A 185 16.13 -6.09 -28.21
N THR A 186 17.29 -6.75 -28.32
CA THR A 186 17.46 -8.20 -28.10
C THR A 186 17.45 -8.60 -26.62
N GLN A 187 17.49 -7.65 -25.68
CA GLN A 187 17.43 -7.95 -24.24
C GLN A 187 15.99 -8.21 -23.77
N PRO A 188 15.73 -9.35 -23.11
CA PRO A 188 14.38 -9.69 -22.67
C PRO A 188 13.95 -8.97 -21.39
N TYR A 189 14.89 -8.47 -20.57
CA TYR A 189 14.60 -8.02 -19.21
C TYR A 189 14.62 -6.50 -18.99
N LEU A 190 15.55 -5.77 -19.63
CA LEU A 190 15.76 -4.33 -19.41
C LEU A 190 15.65 -3.53 -20.71
N GLY A 191 15.14 -2.29 -20.62
CA GLY A 191 15.13 -1.34 -21.74
C GLY A 191 13.96 -1.45 -22.73
N ARG A 192 13.11 -2.48 -22.64
CA ARG A 192 11.92 -2.62 -23.52
C ARG A 192 10.75 -1.71 -23.11
N ARG A 193 10.51 -1.59 -21.80
CA ARG A 193 9.49 -0.72 -21.20
C ARG A 193 10.10 -0.08 -19.97
N PHE A 194 9.90 1.23 -19.82
CA PHE A 194 10.38 1.99 -18.65
C PHE A 194 9.92 1.37 -17.32
N ASN A 195 8.69 0.82 -17.30
CA ASN A 195 8.12 0.15 -16.13
C ASN A 195 8.90 -1.11 -15.69
N GLU A 196 9.50 -1.86 -16.61
CA GLU A 196 10.27 -3.07 -16.28
C GLU A 196 11.59 -2.71 -15.60
N THR A 197 12.29 -1.69 -16.14
CA THR A 197 13.52 -1.16 -15.53
C THR A 197 13.22 -0.54 -14.17
N PHE A 198 12.10 0.19 -14.02
CA PHE A 198 11.66 0.69 -12.71
C PHE A 198 11.43 -0.45 -11.72
N ARG A 199 10.68 -1.49 -12.13
CA ARG A 199 10.40 -2.66 -11.29
C ARG A 199 11.70 -3.34 -10.83
N PHE A 200 12.64 -3.56 -11.74
CA PHE A 200 13.94 -4.18 -11.42
C PHE A 200 14.74 -3.35 -10.39
N LEU A 201 14.86 -2.05 -10.59
CA LEU A 201 15.59 -1.17 -9.67
C LEU A 201 14.87 -1.00 -8.33
N PHE A 202 13.54 -0.98 -8.35
CA PHE A 202 12.72 -0.93 -7.16
C PHE A 202 12.95 -2.15 -6.25
N TRP A 203 12.88 -3.36 -6.81
CA TRP A 203 13.14 -4.58 -6.04
C TRP A 203 14.60 -4.70 -5.59
N THR A 204 15.54 -4.16 -6.37
CA THR A 204 16.95 -4.07 -5.98
C THR A 204 17.14 -3.23 -4.71
N MET A 205 16.35 -2.17 -4.48
CA MET A 205 16.42 -1.38 -3.24
C MET A 205 16.14 -2.20 -1.98
N PHE A 206 15.36 -3.28 -2.11
CA PHE A 206 15.05 -4.22 -1.02
C PHE A 206 16.00 -5.43 -0.99
N GLY A 207 17.08 -5.41 -1.77
CA GLY A 207 18.05 -6.51 -1.83
C GLY A 207 17.64 -7.68 -2.73
N VAL A 208 16.51 -7.58 -3.45
CA VAL A 208 16.12 -8.59 -4.44
C VAL A 208 16.78 -8.23 -5.77
N ALA A 209 17.94 -8.83 -6.01
CA ALA A 209 18.78 -8.58 -7.17
C ALA A 209 18.97 -9.87 -7.98
N ASN A 210 18.63 -9.82 -9.27
CA ASN A 210 18.94 -10.88 -10.22
C ASN A 210 20.03 -10.37 -11.16
N GLN A 211 21.25 -10.87 -11.00
CA GLN A 211 22.42 -10.40 -11.75
C GLN A 211 22.28 -10.65 -13.26
N ASP A 212 21.56 -11.71 -13.65
CA ASP A 212 21.29 -12.10 -15.03
C ASP A 212 20.56 -11.02 -15.86
N TYR A 213 19.90 -10.07 -15.20
CA TYR A 213 19.12 -9.04 -15.88
C TYR A 213 20.00 -8.01 -16.57
N VAL A 214 21.21 -7.79 -16.05
CA VAL A 214 22.18 -6.77 -16.51
C VAL A 214 23.11 -7.35 -17.60
N ASP A 215 23.13 -8.67 -17.76
CA ASP A 215 24.09 -9.37 -18.60
C ASP A 215 23.77 -9.29 -20.10
N MET A 216 24.79 -8.95 -20.88
CA MET A 216 24.66 -8.77 -22.33
C MET A 216 25.88 -9.34 -23.08
N PRO A 217 25.95 -10.67 -23.25
CA PRO A 217 27.16 -11.35 -23.75
C PRO A 217 27.57 -10.94 -25.18
N LYS A 218 26.65 -10.33 -25.94
CA LYS A 218 26.94 -9.83 -27.30
C LYS A 218 27.57 -8.43 -27.33
N PHE A 219 27.40 -7.62 -26.28
CA PHE A 219 27.86 -6.22 -26.26
C PHE A 219 28.65 -5.92 -24.99
N VAL A 220 29.94 -6.27 -25.00
CA VAL A 220 30.86 -6.19 -23.85
C VAL A 220 30.93 -4.80 -23.20
N VAL A 221 30.95 -3.72 -24.00
CA VAL A 221 31.06 -2.35 -23.48
C VAL A 221 29.79 -1.95 -22.72
N ALA A 222 28.61 -2.23 -23.28
CA ALA A 222 27.34 -1.90 -22.64
C ALA A 222 27.08 -2.76 -21.41
N GLU A 223 27.45 -4.04 -21.45
CA GLU A 223 27.42 -4.94 -20.30
C GLU A 223 28.32 -4.40 -19.17
N PHE A 224 29.55 -4.00 -19.49
CA PHE A 224 30.47 -3.43 -18.51
C PHE A 224 29.92 -2.16 -17.87
N VAL A 225 29.47 -1.19 -18.68
CA VAL A 225 28.92 0.08 -18.17
C VAL A 225 27.64 -0.17 -17.36
N GLY A 226 26.77 -1.07 -17.82
CA GLY A 226 25.55 -1.47 -17.11
C GLY A 226 25.83 -2.09 -15.75
N ARG A 227 26.78 -3.04 -15.67
CA ARG A 227 27.21 -3.65 -14.40
C ARG A 227 27.84 -2.65 -13.45
N VAL A 228 28.67 -1.74 -13.95
CA VAL A 228 29.28 -0.69 -13.13
C VAL A 228 28.22 0.26 -12.58
N LEU A 229 27.31 0.76 -13.42
CA LEU A 229 26.24 1.66 -12.96
C LEU A 229 25.28 0.98 -11.99
N TYR A 230 24.95 -0.29 -12.22
CA TYR A 230 24.17 -1.09 -11.28
C TYR A 230 24.89 -1.27 -9.94
N GLY A 231 26.19 -1.55 -9.96
CA GLY A 231 27.01 -1.64 -8.74
C GLY A 231 27.12 -0.31 -7.97
N ILE A 232 27.21 0.82 -8.69
CA ILE A 232 27.18 2.14 -8.06
C ILE A 232 25.80 2.40 -7.45
N PHE A 233 24.72 2.07 -8.15
CA PHE A 233 23.35 2.22 -7.65
C PHE A 233 23.14 1.46 -6.34
N THR A 234 23.52 0.19 -6.28
CA THR A 234 23.39 -0.63 -5.06
C THR A 234 24.23 -0.09 -3.90
N LEU A 235 25.47 0.33 -4.17
CA LEU A 235 26.33 0.94 -3.17
C LEU A 235 25.72 2.24 -2.60
N VAL A 236 25.23 3.12 -3.48
CA VAL A 236 24.60 4.39 -3.09
C VAL A 236 23.36 4.13 -2.24
N ILE A 237 22.50 3.18 -2.63
CA ILE A 237 21.32 2.81 -1.83
C ILE A 237 21.73 2.35 -0.44
N VAL A 238 22.70 1.45 -0.34
CA VAL A 238 23.17 0.94 0.96
C VAL A 238 23.69 2.09 1.84
N ILE A 239 24.47 3.02 1.28
CA ILE A 239 24.94 4.20 2.03
C ILE A 239 23.76 5.05 2.53
N VAL A 240 22.78 5.34 1.67
CA VAL A 240 21.61 6.16 2.04
C VAL A 240 20.78 5.46 3.12
N LEU A 241 20.53 4.17 2.98
CA LEU A 241 19.79 3.38 3.97
C LEU A 241 20.53 3.31 5.31
N LEU A 242 21.85 3.13 5.30
CA LEU A 242 22.66 3.16 6.52
C LEU A 242 22.63 4.53 7.20
N ASN A 243 22.75 5.61 6.42
CA ASN A 243 22.66 6.98 6.97
C ASN A 243 21.29 7.26 7.59
N MET A 244 20.21 6.75 6.97
CA MET A 244 18.87 6.85 7.52
C MET A 244 18.73 6.05 8.83
N LEU A 245 19.30 4.84 8.91
CA LEU A 245 19.30 4.02 10.13
C LEU A 245 20.07 4.71 11.26
N ILE A 246 21.23 5.28 10.96
CA ILE A 246 22.04 6.03 11.94
C ILE A 246 21.24 7.23 12.44
N ALA A 247 20.64 8.03 11.55
CA ALA A 247 19.83 9.18 11.94
C ALA A 247 18.67 8.78 12.88
N MET A 248 17.97 7.68 12.57
CA MET A 248 16.89 7.15 13.39
C MET A 248 17.37 6.75 14.80
N ILE A 249 18.49 6.02 14.87
CA ILE A 249 19.09 5.58 16.13
C ILE A 249 19.57 6.79 16.94
N THR A 250 20.23 7.76 16.32
CA THR A 250 20.72 8.98 16.97
C THR A 250 19.59 9.81 17.57
N ASN A 251 18.48 10.01 16.84
CA ASN A 251 17.32 10.74 17.37
C ASN A 251 16.67 10.02 18.57
N SER A 252 16.65 8.68 18.53
CA SER A 252 16.22 7.86 19.68
C SER A 252 17.14 8.05 20.89
N PHE A 253 18.46 8.01 20.70
CA PHE A 253 19.43 8.22 21.79
C PHE A 253 19.34 9.61 22.40
N GLN A 254 19.24 10.66 21.58
CA GLN A 254 19.10 12.04 22.07
C GLN A 254 17.83 12.23 22.90
N LYS A 255 16.73 11.53 22.56
CA LYS A 255 15.49 11.57 23.35
C LYS A 255 15.66 10.93 24.72
N ILE A 256 16.37 9.80 24.80
CA ILE A 256 16.68 9.12 26.06
C ILE A 256 17.61 9.99 26.91
N GLU A 257 18.67 10.55 26.32
CA GLU A 257 19.61 11.42 27.00
C GLU A 257 18.94 12.65 27.62
N ARG A 258 18.07 13.35 26.87
CA ARG A 258 17.29 14.48 27.41
C ARG A 258 16.41 14.06 28.59
N MET A 259 15.79 12.89 28.52
CA MET A 259 14.97 12.36 29.62
C MET A 259 15.81 12.10 30.88
N THR A 260 16.99 11.48 30.73
CA THR A 260 17.95 11.26 31.83
C THR A 260 18.49 12.56 32.41
N LEU A 261 18.78 13.56 31.57
CA LEU A 261 19.23 14.89 32.01
C LEU A 261 18.13 15.64 32.80
N THR A 262 16.87 15.59 32.35
CA THR A 262 15.75 16.15 33.13
C THR A 262 15.54 15.44 34.46
N LEU A 263 15.73 14.12 34.52
CA LEU A 263 15.62 13.35 35.77
C LEU A 263 16.79 13.60 36.74
N SER A 264 17.96 13.97 36.22
CA SER A 264 19.14 14.29 37.05
C SER A 264 19.20 15.75 37.50
N GLY A 265 18.22 16.59 37.14
CA GLY A 265 18.17 18.00 37.52
C GLY A 265 19.19 18.91 36.81
N ASN A 266 19.91 18.39 35.81
CA ASN A 266 20.92 19.12 35.05
C ASN A 266 20.35 19.53 33.68
N LEU A 267 19.59 20.63 33.63
CA LEU A 267 19.21 21.28 32.38
C LEU A 267 20.41 22.09 31.84
N PRO A 268 20.83 21.90 30.57
CA PRO A 268 21.68 22.87 29.90
C PRO A 268 20.87 24.15 29.63
N ASP A 269 21.46 25.31 29.91
CA ASP A 269 20.87 26.63 29.73
C ASP A 269 20.40 26.83 28.26
N PRO A 270 19.23 27.46 28.01
CA PRO A 270 18.66 27.62 26.67
C PRO A 270 19.41 28.64 25.78
N SER A 271 20.60 29.09 26.17
CA SER A 271 21.38 30.13 25.50
C SER A 271 22.50 29.61 24.59
N SER A 272 22.59 28.30 24.34
CA SER A 272 23.62 27.71 23.47
C SER A 272 23.06 26.84 22.34
N ILE A 273 22.11 27.38 21.55
CA ILE A 273 21.85 26.96 20.17
C ILE A 273 22.11 28.15 19.26
#